data_AF-A0A9W8PLY4-F1
#
_entry.id   AF-A0A9W8PLY4-F1
#
_cell.length_a   1.000
_cell.length_b   1.000
_cell.length_c   1.000
_cell.angle_alpha   90.00
_cell.angle_beta   90.00
_cell.angle_gamma   90.00
#
_symmetry.space_group_name_H-M   'P 1'
#
loop_
_entity.id
_entity.type
_entity.pdbx_description
1 polymer ?
#
loop_
_entity_poly.entity_id
_entity_poly.type
_entity_poly.pdbx_seq_one_letter_code
_entity_poly.pdbx_strand_id
1 'polypeptide(L)'
;MVRWSYAAIAALSLTGVSAKIYWDPVGNTCDPLAGKAGAPNLDDAVKKVWQEIEGMASNALQSMNDIDSGALTRDSDPWEYLRVVGTYDTFFDAQHPDGFPRWNSVKDILVLMAKASSRQNVYIMCDDAYMYATDPNTGDVHWQLPSDQSRILNQGPDQLQCSANKQGKDLIGYRSGWDGSDSDHMSYVVLCANYQLNNVYLDEFTIQSGKSLDDFKTLTTTLFHEFLHVWLPGMRADMSGGVAAGGERYGVQGTKEVRSLYANENPDSVTLFALALFSKNFYWMTTTAETKQEVWNRFQSDANGQGIINAMKLTQP
;
A
#
# COMPACT_ATOMS: atom_id res chain seq x y z
N MET A 1 -16.54 -52.17 0.79
CA MET A 1 -15.44 -51.18 0.68
C MET A 1 -15.37 -50.71 -0.76
N VAL A 2 -16.00 -49.57 -1.06
CA VAL A 2 -16.00 -48.97 -2.40
C VAL A 2 -14.93 -47.88 -2.41
N ARG A 3 -13.88 -48.07 -3.21
CA ARG A 3 -12.83 -47.06 -3.42
C ARG A 3 -13.35 -46.06 -4.46
N TRP A 4 -13.46 -44.80 -4.07
CA TRP A 4 -13.68 -43.69 -4.98
C TRP A 4 -12.33 -43.25 -5.56
N SER A 5 -12.18 -43.40 -6.88
CA SER A 5 -11.08 -42.82 -7.64
C SER A 5 -11.43 -41.36 -7.93
N TYR A 6 -10.65 -40.42 -7.40
CA TYR A 6 -10.73 -39.02 -7.81
C TYR A 6 -10.13 -38.88 -9.21
N ALA A 7 -10.99 -38.58 -10.19
CA ALA A 7 -10.56 -38.15 -11.51
C ALA A 7 -9.96 -36.75 -11.40
N ALA A 8 -8.73 -36.59 -11.89
CA ALA A 8 -8.08 -35.29 -12.04
C ALA A 8 -8.90 -34.44 -13.02
N ILE A 9 -9.45 -33.33 -12.53
CA ILE A 9 -9.99 -32.28 -13.38
C ILE A 9 -8.79 -31.60 -14.02
N ALA A 10 -8.55 -31.88 -15.30
CA ALA A 10 -7.64 -31.10 -16.11
C ALA A 10 -8.17 -29.67 -16.17
N ALA A 11 -7.45 -28.74 -15.56
CA ALA A 11 -7.72 -27.32 -15.65
C ALA A 11 -7.66 -26.92 -17.13
N LEU A 12 -8.79 -26.51 -17.69
CA LEU A 12 -8.80 -25.77 -18.95
C LEU A 12 -7.97 -24.49 -18.73
N SER A 13 -6.88 -24.36 -19.48
CA SER A 13 -6.16 -23.10 -19.60
C SER A 13 -7.09 -22.08 -20.27
N LEU A 14 -7.75 -21.27 -19.46
CA LEU A 14 -8.38 -20.04 -19.94
C LEU A 14 -7.26 -19.17 -20.50
N THR A 15 -7.33 -18.92 -21.80
CA THR A 15 -6.50 -17.96 -22.52
C THR A 15 -6.55 -16.64 -21.78
N GLY A 16 -5.37 -16.14 -21.38
CA GLY A 16 -5.21 -14.99 -20.52
C GLY A 16 -5.89 -13.75 -21.08
N VAL A 17 -6.98 -13.34 -20.45
CA VAL A 17 -7.39 -11.94 -20.47
C VAL A 17 -6.30 -11.22 -19.69
N SER A 18 -5.37 -10.57 -20.39
CA SER A 18 -4.42 -9.67 -19.74
C SER A 18 -5.24 -8.66 -18.96
N ALA A 19 -5.00 -8.56 -17.65
CA ALA A 19 -5.69 -7.59 -16.85
C ALA A 19 -5.47 -6.18 -17.42
N LYS A 20 -6.53 -5.37 -17.42
CA LYS A 20 -6.55 -4.06 -18.08
C LYS A 20 -6.70 -2.97 -17.03
N ILE A 21 -5.62 -2.25 -16.84
CA ILE A 21 -5.59 -1.06 -16.01
C ILE A 21 -5.89 0.14 -16.92
N TYR A 22 -6.93 0.89 -16.57
CA TYR A 22 -7.37 2.05 -17.32
C TYR A 22 -7.15 3.31 -16.50
N TRP A 23 -6.35 4.24 -17.03
CA TRP A 23 -6.16 5.56 -16.45
C TRP A 23 -7.05 6.54 -17.19
N ASP A 24 -8.10 6.96 -16.49
CA ASP A 24 -9.07 7.97 -16.89
C ASP A 24 -9.33 8.10 -18.42
N PRO A 25 -9.83 7.03 -19.06
CA PRO A 25 -10.10 7.02 -20.50
C PRO A 25 -11.28 7.92 -20.94
N VAL A 26 -11.88 8.72 -20.05
CA VAL A 26 -13.12 9.48 -20.34
C VAL A 26 -12.99 10.96 -20.03
N GLY A 27 -12.45 11.29 -18.85
CA GLY A 27 -12.46 12.64 -18.32
C GLY A 27 -11.20 13.43 -18.62
N ASN A 28 -10.08 12.77 -18.92
CA ASN A 28 -8.75 13.38 -19.04
C ASN A 28 -8.34 14.23 -17.80
N THR A 29 -8.99 14.00 -16.66
CA THR A 29 -8.63 14.46 -15.31
C THR A 29 -7.22 14.06 -14.91
N CYS A 30 -6.70 12.95 -15.44
CA CYS A 30 -5.33 12.54 -15.20
C CYS A 30 -4.30 13.20 -16.15
N ASP A 31 -4.70 13.95 -17.18
CA ASP A 31 -3.75 14.59 -18.11
C ASP A 31 -2.71 15.49 -17.43
N PRO A 32 -3.06 16.28 -16.39
CA PRO A 32 -2.07 17.09 -15.69
C PRO A 32 -0.98 16.27 -14.98
N LEU A 33 -1.19 14.96 -14.76
CA LEU A 33 -0.20 14.07 -14.16
C LEU A 33 1.08 14.03 -14.99
N ALA A 34 0.98 13.90 -16.32
CA ALA A 34 2.15 13.83 -17.19
C ALA A 34 3.02 15.08 -17.08
N GLY A 35 2.38 16.25 -17.15
CA GLY A 35 3.07 17.53 -17.04
C GLY A 35 3.77 17.72 -15.70
N LYS A 36 3.14 17.30 -14.60
CA LYS A 36 3.73 17.43 -13.25
C LYS A 36 4.76 16.38 -12.93
N ALA A 37 4.60 15.18 -13.46
CA ALA A 37 5.60 14.13 -13.46
C ALA A 37 6.84 14.46 -14.31
N GLY A 38 6.81 15.54 -15.11
CA GLY A 38 7.82 15.80 -16.12
C GLY A 38 7.92 14.71 -17.19
N ALA A 39 6.85 13.93 -17.38
CA ALA A 39 6.78 12.83 -18.32
C ALA A 39 6.34 13.34 -19.71
N PRO A 40 6.79 12.70 -20.81
CA PRO A 40 6.38 13.10 -22.17
C PRO A 40 4.88 12.95 -22.45
N ASN A 41 4.23 11.99 -21.78
CA ASN A 41 2.81 11.70 -21.91
C ASN A 41 2.32 10.94 -20.65
N LEU A 42 1.01 10.70 -20.57
CA LEU A 42 0.38 10.00 -19.45
C LEU A 42 0.87 8.56 -19.30
N ASP A 43 1.04 7.81 -20.40
CA ASP A 43 1.49 6.42 -20.36
C ASP A 43 2.88 6.28 -19.72
N ASP A 44 3.79 7.19 -20.04
CA ASP A 44 5.13 7.24 -19.44
C ASP A 44 5.05 7.56 -17.94
N ALA A 45 4.17 8.49 -17.54
CA ALA A 45 3.98 8.83 -16.13
C ALA A 45 3.45 7.63 -15.34
N VAL A 46 2.39 7.03 -15.86
CA VAL A 46 1.75 5.83 -15.32
C VAL A 46 2.72 4.67 -15.21
N LYS A 47 3.52 4.43 -16.25
CA LYS A 47 4.53 3.38 -16.25
C LYS A 47 5.55 3.57 -15.12
N LYS A 48 6.01 4.79 -14.87
CA LYS A 48 6.93 5.06 -13.76
C LYS A 48 6.27 4.82 -12.41
N VAL A 49 5.02 5.25 -12.21
CA VAL A 49 4.26 4.94 -10.98
C VAL A 49 4.21 3.42 -10.73
N TRP A 50 3.89 2.63 -11.76
CA TRP A 50 3.88 1.16 -11.64
C TRP A 50 5.23 0.59 -11.24
N GLN A 51 6.30 1.06 -11.87
CA GLN A 51 7.67 0.63 -11.56
C GLN A 51 8.03 0.92 -10.10
N GLU A 52 7.59 2.05 -9.55
CA GLU A 52 7.85 2.39 -8.16
C GLU A 52 6.99 1.57 -7.18
N ILE A 53 5.71 1.34 -7.47
CA ILE A 53 4.84 0.48 -6.65
C ILE A 53 5.42 -0.93 -6.56
N GLU A 54 5.72 -1.53 -7.72
CA GLU A 54 6.29 -2.87 -7.80
C GLU A 54 7.69 -2.91 -7.20
N GLY A 55 8.51 -1.89 -7.48
CA GLY A 55 9.86 -1.75 -6.92
C GLY A 55 9.85 -1.65 -5.39
N MET A 56 8.92 -0.89 -4.81
CA MET A 56 8.75 -0.76 -3.36
C MET A 56 8.38 -2.11 -2.74
N ALA A 57 7.40 -2.82 -3.30
CA ALA A 57 7.02 -4.16 -2.83
C ALA A 57 8.15 -5.19 -3.00
N SER A 58 8.79 -5.23 -4.17
CA SER A 58 9.89 -6.16 -4.46
C SER A 58 11.08 -5.95 -3.55
N ASN A 59 11.47 -4.70 -3.24
CA ASN A 59 12.56 -4.44 -2.31
C ASN A 59 12.23 -4.93 -0.90
N ALA A 60 11.05 -4.62 -0.38
CA ALA A 60 10.61 -5.08 0.93
C ALA A 60 10.56 -6.62 1.00
N LEU A 61 9.96 -7.25 -0.01
CA LEU A 61 9.86 -8.71 -0.13
C LEU A 61 11.24 -9.36 -0.19
N GLN A 62 12.18 -8.79 -0.95
CA GLN A 62 13.52 -9.31 -1.06
C GLN A 62 14.25 -9.28 0.29
N SER A 63 14.19 -8.15 1.02
CA SER A 63 14.75 -8.04 2.36
C SER A 63 14.20 -9.11 3.32
N MET A 64 12.91 -9.44 3.23
CA MET A 64 12.30 -10.51 4.02
C MET A 64 12.77 -11.90 3.57
N ASN A 65 12.83 -12.15 2.26
CA ASN A 65 13.32 -13.43 1.71
C ASN A 65 14.80 -13.68 2.02
N ASP A 66 15.62 -12.63 2.07
CA ASP A 66 17.03 -12.74 2.42
C ASP A 66 17.20 -13.23 3.86
N ILE A 67 16.33 -12.78 4.79
CA ILE A 67 16.28 -13.29 6.16
C ILE A 67 15.84 -14.76 6.18
N ASP A 68 14.74 -15.09 5.51
CA ASP A 68 14.18 -16.45 5.54
C ASP A 68 15.12 -17.49 4.92
N SER A 69 15.87 -17.10 3.88
CA SER A 69 16.84 -17.97 3.21
C SER A 69 18.19 -18.04 3.94
N GLY A 70 18.42 -17.18 4.93
CA GLY A 70 19.70 -17.03 5.62
C GLY A 70 20.76 -16.28 4.82
N ALA A 71 20.41 -15.65 3.69
CA ALA A 71 21.31 -14.74 2.96
C ALA A 71 21.63 -13.48 3.78
N LEU A 72 20.67 -12.99 4.56
CA LEU A 72 20.81 -11.90 5.51
C LEU A 72 20.63 -12.42 6.93
N THR A 73 21.69 -12.34 7.73
CA THR A 73 21.70 -12.72 9.14
C THR A 73 22.36 -11.63 9.97
N ARG A 74 22.15 -11.65 11.28
CA ARG A 74 22.90 -10.81 12.22
C ARG A 74 24.42 -10.99 12.17
N ASP A 75 24.92 -12.07 11.55
CA ASP A 75 26.35 -12.35 11.43
C ASP A 75 26.91 -11.91 10.07
N SER A 76 26.10 -11.89 9.01
CA SER A 76 26.53 -11.47 7.67
C SER A 76 26.44 -9.95 7.48
N ASP A 77 25.35 -9.32 7.91
CA ASP A 77 25.20 -7.87 7.95
C ASP A 77 24.30 -7.47 9.14
N PRO A 78 24.89 -7.26 10.35
CA PRO A 78 24.17 -6.86 11.55
C PRO A 78 23.25 -5.65 11.36
N TRP A 79 23.71 -4.68 10.58
CA TRP A 79 23.07 -3.39 10.42
C TRP A 79 21.89 -3.47 9.47
N GLU A 80 22.02 -4.22 8.37
CA GLU A 80 20.89 -4.47 7.47
C GLU A 80 19.86 -5.41 8.12
N TYR A 81 20.32 -6.44 8.84
CA TYR A 81 19.42 -7.33 9.58
C TYR A 81 18.58 -6.54 10.60
N LEU A 82 19.21 -5.66 11.37
CA LEU A 82 18.51 -4.76 12.29
C LEU A 82 17.52 -3.85 11.56
N ARG A 83 17.89 -3.30 10.40
CA ARG A 83 17.02 -2.41 9.62
C ARG A 83 15.73 -3.14 9.25
N VAL A 84 15.83 -4.37 8.76
CA VAL A 84 14.67 -5.16 8.33
C VAL A 84 13.83 -5.62 9.52
N VAL A 85 14.44 -6.31 10.50
CA VAL A 85 13.70 -6.85 11.65
C VAL A 85 13.16 -5.75 12.56
N GLY A 86 13.92 -4.68 12.78
CA GLY A 86 13.48 -3.53 13.59
C GLY A 86 12.35 -2.75 12.93
N THR A 87 12.40 -2.57 11.60
CA THR A 87 11.28 -1.97 10.86
C THR A 87 10.06 -2.88 10.91
N TYR A 88 10.21 -4.19 10.70
CA TYR A 88 9.10 -5.14 10.82
C TYR A 88 8.48 -5.10 12.22
N ASP A 89 9.31 -5.13 13.26
CA ASP A 89 8.84 -5.03 14.64
C ASP A 89 8.01 -3.77 14.86
N THR A 90 8.45 -2.62 14.35
CA THR A 90 7.76 -1.33 14.48
C THR A 90 6.32 -1.37 13.97
N PHE A 91 6.06 -2.08 12.88
CA PHE A 91 4.74 -2.11 12.24
C PHE A 91 3.89 -3.31 12.63
N PHE A 92 4.49 -4.45 12.95
CA PHE A 92 3.76 -5.72 13.09
C PHE A 92 3.96 -6.45 14.41
N ASP A 93 4.80 -5.91 15.30
CA ASP A 93 5.16 -6.50 16.59
C ASP A 93 5.72 -7.92 16.44
N ALA A 94 7.03 -8.00 16.22
CA ALA A 94 7.73 -9.27 16.02
C ALA A 94 7.67 -10.18 17.25
N GLN A 95 7.41 -9.62 18.44
CA GLN A 95 7.38 -10.34 19.69
C GLN A 95 5.98 -10.87 20.04
N HIS A 96 4.95 -10.45 19.31
CA HIS A 96 3.60 -10.98 19.50
C HIS A 96 3.56 -12.48 19.17
N PRO A 97 2.73 -13.31 19.84
CA PRO A 97 2.64 -14.76 19.58
C PRO A 97 2.35 -15.14 18.11
N ASP A 98 1.75 -14.24 17.33
CA ASP A 98 1.48 -14.43 15.90
C ASP A 98 2.48 -13.69 14.99
N GLY A 99 3.60 -13.17 15.52
CA GLY A 99 4.58 -12.38 14.77
C GLY A 99 5.14 -13.10 13.55
N PHE A 100 5.35 -14.43 13.62
CA PHE A 100 5.77 -15.24 12.48
C PHE A 100 4.64 -15.50 11.45
N PRO A 101 3.41 -15.88 11.86
CA PRO A 101 2.26 -15.85 10.95
C PRO A 101 2.06 -14.51 10.21
N ARG A 102 2.20 -13.38 10.90
CA ARG A 102 2.12 -12.04 10.30
C ARG A 102 3.24 -11.79 9.29
N TRP A 103 4.45 -12.27 9.57
CA TRP A 103 5.58 -12.13 8.65
C TRP A 103 5.26 -12.76 7.30
N ASN A 104 4.75 -14.00 7.32
CA ASN A 104 4.33 -14.70 6.10
C ASN A 104 3.16 -13.99 5.41
N SER A 105 2.16 -13.51 6.17
CA SER A 105 1.04 -12.76 5.60
C SER A 105 1.50 -11.49 4.89
N VAL A 106 2.43 -10.72 5.48
CA VAL A 106 3.00 -9.51 4.86
C VAL A 106 3.78 -9.88 3.60
N LYS A 107 4.56 -10.97 3.60
CA LYS A 107 5.23 -11.44 2.39
C LYS A 107 4.25 -11.79 1.27
N ASP A 108 3.18 -12.52 1.58
CA ASP A 108 2.17 -12.89 0.59
C ASP A 108 1.53 -11.64 -0.04
N ILE A 109 1.23 -10.64 0.78
CA ILE A 109 0.75 -9.32 0.31
C ILE A 109 1.77 -8.67 -0.64
N LEU A 110 3.05 -8.62 -0.24
CA LEU A 110 4.10 -8.01 -1.06
C LEU A 110 4.35 -8.78 -2.36
N VAL A 111 4.17 -10.10 -2.40
CA VAL A 111 4.21 -10.91 -3.65
C VAL A 111 3.13 -10.45 -4.63
N LEU A 112 1.93 -10.11 -4.14
CA LEU A 112 0.87 -9.58 -5.00
C LEU A 112 1.23 -8.19 -5.51
N MET A 113 1.68 -7.31 -4.62
CA MET A 113 2.02 -5.91 -4.94
C MET A 113 3.24 -5.78 -5.86
N ALA A 114 4.21 -6.69 -5.78
CA ALA A 114 5.36 -6.77 -6.69
C ALA A 114 4.99 -7.07 -8.15
N LYS A 115 3.72 -7.39 -8.43
CA LYS A 115 3.18 -7.65 -9.76
C LYS A 115 1.95 -6.79 -10.08
N ALA A 116 1.79 -5.67 -9.37
CA ALA A 116 0.64 -4.79 -9.38
C ALA A 116 0.12 -4.49 -10.80
N SER A 117 1.00 -4.14 -11.73
CA SER A 117 0.65 -3.72 -13.10
C SER A 117 0.04 -4.82 -13.96
N SER A 118 0.20 -6.09 -13.56
CA SER A 118 -0.30 -7.27 -14.27
C SER A 118 -1.57 -7.87 -13.68
N ARG A 119 -2.11 -7.26 -12.62
CA ARG A 119 -3.29 -7.74 -11.89
C ARG A 119 -4.57 -7.10 -12.41
N GLN A 120 -5.70 -7.68 -11.98
CA GLN A 120 -7.13 -7.40 -12.24
C GLN A 120 -7.49 -6.06 -12.91
N ASN A 121 -8.62 -6.02 -13.59
CA ASN A 121 -9.04 -4.80 -14.26
C ASN A 121 -9.35 -3.69 -13.22
N VAL A 122 -8.52 -2.64 -13.20
CA VAL A 122 -8.68 -1.47 -12.33
C VAL A 122 -8.87 -0.23 -13.19
N TYR A 123 -9.85 0.60 -12.82
CA TYR A 123 -10.04 1.93 -13.38
C TYR A 123 -9.52 2.96 -12.37
N ILE A 124 -8.63 3.84 -12.82
CA ILE A 124 -8.04 4.90 -12.01
C ILE A 124 -8.50 6.24 -12.57
N MET A 125 -8.94 7.14 -11.71
CA MET A 125 -9.34 8.50 -12.07
C MET A 125 -8.67 9.52 -11.16
N CYS A 126 -8.50 10.75 -11.66
CA CYS A 126 -7.81 11.82 -10.94
C CYS A 126 -8.75 12.95 -10.50
N ASP A 127 -10.06 12.74 -10.62
CA ASP A 127 -11.13 13.60 -10.09
C ASP A 127 -12.43 12.78 -9.98
N ASP A 128 -13.21 12.98 -8.90
CA ASP A 128 -14.54 12.38 -8.74
C ASP A 128 -15.67 13.24 -9.34
N ALA A 129 -15.37 14.41 -9.92
CA ALA A 129 -16.35 15.33 -10.50
C ALA A 129 -17.19 14.75 -11.66
N TYR A 130 -16.74 13.65 -12.29
CA TYR A 130 -17.47 12.96 -13.37
C TYR A 130 -18.45 11.90 -12.86
N MET A 131 -18.55 11.74 -11.54
CA MET A 131 -19.64 11.02 -10.86
C MET A 131 -20.88 11.91 -10.83
N TYR A 132 -22.01 11.42 -11.35
CA TYR A 132 -23.31 12.04 -11.07
C TYR A 132 -24.17 11.10 -10.24
N ALA A 133 -24.63 11.60 -9.09
CA ALA A 133 -25.65 10.94 -8.30
C ALA A 133 -27.00 11.11 -9.01
N THR A 134 -27.72 10.02 -9.27
CA THR A 134 -29.02 10.07 -9.96
C THR A 134 -30.19 9.75 -9.04
N ASP A 135 -29.99 9.02 -7.94
CA ASP A 135 -31.06 8.69 -7.00
C ASP A 135 -30.72 9.13 -5.56
N PRO A 136 -31.38 10.18 -5.03
CA PRO A 136 -31.19 10.64 -3.66
C PRO A 136 -31.69 9.67 -2.59
N ASN A 137 -32.45 8.63 -2.97
CA ASN A 137 -33.00 7.63 -2.05
C ASN A 137 -32.10 6.40 -1.91
N THR A 138 -31.32 6.04 -2.94
CA THR A 138 -30.44 4.87 -2.92
C THR A 138 -28.97 5.22 -2.73
N GLY A 139 -28.55 6.44 -3.08
CA GLY A 139 -27.14 6.85 -3.06
C GLY A 139 -26.34 6.36 -4.28
N ASP A 140 -27.02 5.78 -5.26
CA ASP A 140 -26.42 5.23 -6.47
C ASP A 140 -25.77 6.34 -7.33
N VAL A 141 -24.52 6.08 -7.73
CA VAL A 141 -23.77 6.96 -8.62
C VAL A 141 -23.68 6.33 -10.00
N HIS A 142 -24.05 7.09 -11.02
CA HIS A 142 -23.95 6.66 -12.40
C HIS A 142 -22.66 7.15 -13.04
N TRP A 143 -22.12 6.31 -13.92
CA TRP A 143 -20.90 6.58 -14.69
C TRP A 143 -21.15 6.56 -16.17
N GLN A 144 -20.42 7.42 -16.88
CA GLN A 144 -20.35 7.41 -18.33
C GLN A 144 -19.12 6.59 -18.77
N LEU A 145 -19.29 5.29 -19.06
CA LEU A 145 -18.31 4.56 -19.86
C LEU A 145 -18.34 5.09 -21.31
N PRO A 146 -17.22 5.07 -22.07
CA PRO A 146 -17.22 5.38 -23.50
C PRO A 146 -18.15 4.49 -24.33
N SER A 147 -18.51 3.30 -23.84
CA SER A 147 -19.25 2.29 -24.61
C SER A 147 -20.70 2.04 -24.20
N ASP A 148 -21.18 2.43 -23.01
CA ASP A 148 -22.58 2.12 -22.61
C ASP A 148 -23.30 3.12 -21.67
N GLN A 149 -22.63 4.18 -21.23
CA GLN A 149 -23.22 5.28 -20.45
C GLN A 149 -24.17 4.94 -19.27
N SER A 150 -24.08 3.78 -18.60
CA SER A 150 -24.84 3.61 -17.34
C SER A 150 -24.38 2.45 -16.45
N ARG A 151 -23.16 2.54 -15.89
CA ARG A 151 -22.84 1.68 -14.73
C ARG A 151 -23.25 2.39 -13.45
N ILE A 152 -24.04 1.70 -12.63
CA ILE A 152 -24.36 2.09 -11.27
C ILE A 152 -23.21 1.62 -10.37
N LEU A 153 -22.53 2.54 -9.71
CA LEU A 153 -21.67 2.23 -8.56
C LEU A 153 -22.47 2.49 -7.30
N ASN A 154 -22.65 1.43 -6.53
CA ASN A 154 -23.20 1.52 -5.20
C ASN A 154 -22.19 2.24 -4.31
N GLN A 155 -22.52 3.45 -3.87
CA GLN A 155 -21.77 4.15 -2.84
C GLN A 155 -22.53 4.00 -1.54
N GLY A 156 -21.87 3.50 -0.49
CA GLY A 156 -22.45 3.54 0.84
C GLY A 156 -22.84 4.98 1.20
N PRO A 157 -23.92 5.18 1.98
CA PRO A 157 -24.36 6.52 2.39
C PRO A 157 -23.22 7.32 3.07
N ASP A 158 -22.34 6.62 3.79
CA ASP A 158 -21.22 7.16 4.58
C ASP A 158 -19.87 7.16 3.84
N GLN A 159 -19.81 6.74 2.57
CA GLN A 159 -18.56 6.76 1.82
C GLN A 159 -18.06 8.21 1.62
N LEU A 160 -16.85 8.49 2.11
CA LEU A 160 -16.17 9.76 1.88
C LEU A 160 -15.81 9.91 0.40
N GLN A 161 -15.98 11.12 -0.11
CA GLN A 161 -15.69 11.52 -1.50
C GLN A 161 -14.84 12.79 -1.47
N CYS A 162 -14.08 13.02 -2.54
CA CYS A 162 -13.24 14.20 -2.69
C CYS A 162 -14.09 15.47 -2.86
N SER A 163 -15.25 15.33 -3.51
CA SER A 163 -16.21 16.44 -3.67
C SER A 163 -16.73 16.94 -2.31
N ALA A 164 -16.72 18.27 -2.14
CA ALA A 164 -16.74 18.99 -0.85
C ALA A 164 -17.95 18.74 0.09
N ASN A 165 -18.97 18.00 -0.35
CA ASN A 165 -20.22 17.82 0.38
C ASN A 165 -20.23 16.58 1.31
N LYS A 166 -19.23 15.70 1.25
CA LYS A 166 -19.15 14.47 2.07
C LYS A 166 -17.90 14.38 2.96
N GLN A 167 -17.44 15.51 3.52
CA GLN A 167 -16.41 15.54 4.60
C GLN A 167 -15.00 15.00 4.22
N GLY A 168 -14.75 14.54 3.00
CA GLY A 168 -13.45 14.03 2.53
C GLY A 168 -12.42 15.11 2.15
N LYS A 169 -12.36 16.23 2.89
CA LYS A 169 -11.47 17.35 2.54
C LYS A 169 -9.98 16.96 2.50
N ASP A 170 -9.60 16.00 3.33
CA ASP A 170 -8.24 15.47 3.46
C ASP A 170 -8.08 14.08 2.82
N LEU A 171 -9.10 13.61 2.09
CA LEU A 171 -9.04 12.34 1.37
C LEU A 171 -8.07 12.50 0.19
N ILE A 172 -7.18 11.52 0.04
CA ILE A 172 -6.11 11.54 -0.98
C ILE A 172 -6.51 10.65 -2.15
N GLY A 173 -7.16 9.54 -1.85
CA GLY A 173 -7.88 8.70 -2.79
C GLY A 173 -8.83 7.77 -2.05
N TYR A 174 -9.61 7.02 -2.80
CA TYR A 174 -10.46 5.96 -2.26
C TYR A 174 -10.79 4.92 -3.32
N ARG A 175 -10.99 3.67 -2.90
CA ARG A 175 -11.63 2.65 -3.73
C ARG A 175 -13.15 2.80 -3.78
N SER A 176 -13.75 2.43 -4.91
CA SER A 176 -15.19 2.47 -5.15
C SER A 176 -15.67 1.23 -5.93
N GLY A 177 -16.94 0.85 -5.75
CA GLY A 177 -17.61 -0.18 -6.57
C GLY A 177 -17.37 -1.63 -6.14
N TRP A 178 -17.15 -1.88 -4.85
CA TRP A 178 -17.00 -3.25 -4.33
C TRP A 178 -18.38 -3.91 -4.10
N ASP A 179 -18.75 -4.87 -4.95
CA ASP A 179 -19.86 -5.80 -4.67
C ASP A 179 -19.38 -7.15 -4.12
N GLY A 180 -18.07 -7.35 -4.00
CA GLY A 180 -17.45 -8.51 -3.35
C GLY A 180 -17.74 -9.85 -4.01
N SER A 181 -18.37 -9.88 -5.20
CA SER A 181 -18.95 -11.11 -5.74
C SER A 181 -18.48 -11.57 -7.12
N ASP A 182 -17.65 -10.82 -7.85
CA ASP A 182 -17.20 -11.28 -9.18
C ASP A 182 -15.78 -10.82 -9.54
N SER A 183 -14.94 -11.78 -9.97
CA SER A 183 -13.61 -11.52 -10.51
C SER A 183 -13.60 -10.82 -11.87
N ASP A 184 -14.75 -10.78 -12.56
CA ASP A 184 -14.91 -10.08 -13.84
C ASP A 184 -15.30 -8.60 -13.68
N HIS A 185 -15.53 -8.12 -12.44
CA HIS A 185 -15.90 -6.74 -12.19
C HIS A 185 -14.68 -5.80 -12.13
N MET A 186 -14.80 -4.64 -12.80
CA MET A 186 -13.84 -3.54 -12.66
C MET A 186 -13.86 -3.02 -11.23
N SER A 187 -12.68 -2.89 -10.62
CA SER A 187 -12.48 -2.10 -9.41
C SER A 187 -12.16 -0.65 -9.76
N TYR A 188 -12.56 0.30 -8.93
CA TYR A 188 -12.31 1.72 -9.16
C TYR A 188 -11.43 2.27 -8.05
N VAL A 189 -10.41 3.03 -8.43
CA VAL A 189 -9.62 3.87 -7.53
C VAL A 189 -9.80 5.32 -7.99
N VAL A 190 -10.23 6.16 -7.07
CA VAL A 190 -10.42 7.59 -7.29
C VAL A 190 -9.31 8.31 -6.55
N LEU A 191 -8.55 9.15 -7.25
CA LEU A 191 -7.57 10.05 -6.68
C LEU A 191 -8.20 11.44 -6.57
N CYS A 192 -8.08 12.06 -5.41
CA CYS A 192 -8.73 13.33 -5.15
C CYS A 192 -7.98 14.51 -5.76
N ALA A 193 -8.70 15.45 -6.38
CA ALA A 193 -8.12 16.67 -6.95
C ALA A 193 -7.39 17.56 -5.91
N ASN A 194 -7.79 17.50 -4.63
CA ASN A 194 -7.10 18.18 -3.52
C ASN A 194 -5.74 17.57 -3.19
N TYR A 195 -5.48 16.32 -3.61
CA TYR A 195 -4.13 15.82 -3.75
C TYR A 195 -3.50 16.57 -4.92
N GLN A 196 -3.04 17.78 -4.64
CA GLN A 196 -2.24 18.56 -5.57
C GLN A 196 -1.11 17.63 -6.00
N LEU A 197 -1.14 17.27 -7.28
CA LEU A 197 -0.22 16.43 -8.07
C LEU A 197 1.28 16.77 -7.96
N ASN A 198 1.70 17.42 -6.89
CA ASN A 198 3.09 17.54 -6.47
C ASN A 198 3.45 16.20 -5.83
N ASN A 199 4.72 15.81 -5.86
CA ASN A 199 5.20 14.60 -5.19
C ASN A 199 4.62 13.31 -5.80
N VAL A 200 4.70 13.21 -7.13
CA VAL A 200 4.15 12.07 -7.87
C VAL A 200 4.96 10.81 -7.53
N TYR A 201 6.27 10.93 -7.65
CA TYR A 201 7.20 9.82 -7.52
C TYR A 201 7.90 9.76 -6.17
N LEU A 202 8.37 8.57 -5.81
CA LEU A 202 9.22 8.36 -4.64
C LEU A 202 10.56 9.10 -4.78
N ASP A 203 11.11 9.17 -6.00
CA ASP A 203 12.39 9.84 -6.26
C ASP A 203 12.35 11.38 -6.22
N GLU A 204 11.15 11.97 -6.13
CA GLU A 204 10.98 13.41 -5.88
C GLU A 204 11.29 13.79 -4.42
N PHE A 205 11.36 12.81 -3.51
CA PHE A 205 11.71 13.04 -2.13
C PHE A 205 13.16 12.66 -1.83
N THR A 206 13.85 13.58 -1.17
CA THR A 206 15.04 13.24 -0.41
C THR A 206 14.64 13.02 1.03
N ILE A 207 14.72 11.77 1.50
CA ILE A 207 14.50 11.46 2.91
C ILE A 207 15.61 12.09 3.73
N GLN A 208 15.21 12.83 4.77
CA GLN A 208 16.09 13.52 5.68
C GLN A 208 15.95 12.90 7.07
N SER A 209 17.06 12.85 7.82
CA SER A 209 17.01 12.46 9.23
C SER A 209 15.99 13.33 10.00
N GLY A 210 15.29 12.72 10.96
CA GLY A 210 14.32 13.39 11.80
C GLY A 210 12.93 13.55 11.17
N LYS A 211 12.71 13.11 9.93
CA LYS A 211 11.40 13.14 9.27
C LYS A 211 10.56 11.90 9.53
N SER A 212 9.25 12.08 9.67
CA SER A 212 8.30 10.97 9.83
C SER A 212 8.00 10.33 8.48
N LEU A 213 7.62 9.06 8.46
CA LEU A 213 7.06 8.44 7.23
C LEU A 213 5.81 9.17 6.72
N ASP A 214 5.05 9.81 7.62
CA ASP A 214 3.89 10.62 7.26
C ASP A 214 4.24 11.84 6.40
N ASP A 215 5.50 12.27 6.40
CA ASP A 215 5.99 13.39 5.60
C ASP A 215 6.21 13.00 4.12
N PHE A 216 6.18 11.71 3.79
CA PHE A 216 6.55 11.16 2.47
C PHE A 216 5.34 10.58 1.73
N LYS A 217 4.26 11.36 1.63
CA LYS A 217 3.05 10.98 0.89
C LYS A 217 3.20 11.28 -0.59
N THR A 218 3.21 10.24 -1.41
CA THR A 218 3.36 10.32 -2.87
C THR A 218 2.15 9.70 -3.59
N LEU A 219 2.02 9.95 -4.89
CA LEU A 219 1.02 9.22 -5.69
C LEU A 219 1.30 7.71 -5.63
N THR A 220 2.57 7.31 -5.70
CA THR A 220 3.01 5.92 -5.55
C THR A 220 2.54 5.31 -4.22
N THR A 221 2.75 5.97 -3.07
CA THR A 221 2.33 5.41 -1.76
C THR A 221 0.82 5.35 -1.62
N THR A 222 0.11 6.35 -2.17
CA THR A 222 -1.35 6.40 -2.17
C THR A 222 -1.93 5.25 -2.99
N LEU A 223 -1.45 5.05 -4.22
CA LEU A 223 -1.91 3.96 -5.05
C LEU A 223 -1.52 2.60 -4.50
N PHE A 224 -0.33 2.48 -3.90
CA PHE A 224 0.04 1.26 -3.19
C PHE A 224 -1.00 0.91 -2.13
N HIS A 225 -1.38 1.87 -1.29
CA HIS A 225 -2.42 1.73 -0.28
C HIS A 225 -3.76 1.32 -0.89
N GLU A 226 -4.26 2.07 -1.87
CA GLU A 226 -5.57 1.79 -2.49
C GLU A 226 -5.62 0.42 -3.18
N PHE A 227 -4.51 -0.03 -3.78
CA PHE A 227 -4.48 -1.36 -4.39
C PHE A 227 -4.48 -2.51 -3.39
N LEU A 228 -4.03 -2.29 -2.15
CA LEU A 228 -4.23 -3.27 -1.09
C LEU A 228 -5.73 -3.48 -0.87
N HIS A 229 -6.51 -2.40 -0.79
CA HIS A 229 -7.97 -2.52 -0.73
C HIS A 229 -8.54 -3.23 -1.96
N VAL A 230 -8.03 -2.96 -3.16
CA VAL A 230 -8.56 -3.58 -4.39
C VAL A 230 -8.27 -5.08 -4.46
N TRP A 231 -7.04 -5.52 -4.17
CA TRP A 231 -6.63 -6.90 -4.45
C TRP A 231 -6.68 -7.84 -3.24
N LEU A 232 -6.85 -7.31 -2.03
CA LEU A 232 -6.88 -8.10 -0.82
C LEU A 232 -8.21 -7.87 -0.09
N PRO A 233 -9.20 -8.77 -0.28
CA PRO A 233 -10.50 -8.68 0.40
C PRO A 233 -10.42 -8.63 1.93
N GLY A 234 -9.32 -9.14 2.52
CA GLY A 234 -9.08 -9.12 3.96
C GLY A 234 -8.56 -7.78 4.50
N MET A 235 -8.28 -6.81 3.63
CA MET A 235 -7.88 -5.46 4.07
C MET A 235 -9.06 -4.74 4.70
N ARG A 236 -8.83 -4.21 5.89
CA ARG A 236 -9.81 -3.39 6.60
C ARG A 236 -9.91 -2.06 5.89
N ALA A 237 -11.15 -1.67 5.60
CA ALA A 237 -11.47 -0.32 5.17
C ALA A 237 -12.11 0.44 6.32
N ASP A 238 -11.90 1.76 6.35
CA ASP A 238 -12.69 2.65 7.18
C ASP A 238 -13.32 3.75 6.33
N MET A 239 -14.65 3.79 6.30
CA MET A 239 -15.39 4.90 5.69
C MET A 239 -15.46 6.13 6.60
N SER A 240 -14.96 6.06 7.84
CA SER A 240 -15.00 7.11 8.86
C SER A 240 -13.68 7.87 9.03
N GLY A 241 -12.69 7.66 8.17
CA GLY A 241 -11.42 8.40 8.22
C GLY A 241 -10.49 7.99 9.36
N GLY A 242 -10.53 6.73 9.78
CA GLY A 242 -9.56 6.14 10.71
C GLY A 242 -9.98 6.14 12.17
N VAL A 243 -11.27 6.35 12.46
CA VAL A 243 -11.80 6.37 13.84
C VAL A 243 -12.75 5.22 14.14
N ALA A 244 -13.20 4.46 13.13
CA ALA A 244 -14.12 3.36 13.36
C ALA A 244 -13.46 2.26 14.20
N ALA A 245 -14.23 1.65 15.11
CA ALA A 245 -13.75 0.55 15.92
C ALA A 245 -13.43 -0.66 15.02
N GLY A 246 -12.16 -1.10 15.03
CA GLY A 246 -11.69 -2.17 14.15
C GLY A 246 -11.61 -1.79 12.67
N GLY A 247 -11.74 -0.50 12.33
CA GLY A 247 -11.49 0.01 10.99
C GLY A 247 -10.00 0.14 10.68
N GLU A 248 -9.72 0.60 9.47
CA GLU A 248 -8.41 1.07 9.06
C GLU A 248 -7.86 2.17 10.00
N ARG A 249 -6.54 2.27 10.08
CA ARG A 249 -5.81 3.30 10.80
C ARG A 249 -4.71 3.90 9.95
N TYR A 250 -4.70 5.23 9.88
CA TYR A 250 -3.80 5.99 9.01
C TYR A 250 -2.63 6.62 9.76
N GLY A 251 -1.54 6.79 9.02
CA GLY A 251 -0.28 7.37 9.44
C GLY A 251 0.43 6.55 10.51
N VAL A 252 1.64 7.00 10.84
CA VAL A 252 2.50 6.40 11.85
C VAL A 252 1.79 6.16 13.19
N GLN A 253 0.96 7.10 13.62
CA GLN A 253 0.22 6.97 14.87
C GLN A 253 -0.83 5.87 14.78
N GLY A 254 -1.62 5.85 13.70
CA GLY A 254 -2.62 4.82 13.49
C GLY A 254 -2.02 3.42 13.36
N THR A 255 -0.91 3.27 12.64
CA THR A 255 -0.23 1.98 12.52
C THR A 255 0.28 1.45 13.86
N LYS A 256 0.68 2.34 14.79
CA LYS A 256 1.08 1.95 16.15
C LYS A 256 -0.08 1.42 16.97
N GLU A 257 -1.29 1.95 16.80
CA GLU A 257 -2.49 1.50 17.52
C GLU A 257 -2.87 0.06 17.15
N VAL A 258 -2.62 -0.33 15.89
CA VAL A 258 -3.01 -1.65 15.36
C VAL A 258 -1.86 -2.63 15.26
N ARG A 259 -0.62 -2.18 15.55
CA ARG A 259 0.64 -2.91 15.45
C ARG A 259 0.54 -4.34 15.98
N SER A 260 0.00 -4.50 17.18
CA SER A 260 -0.12 -5.80 17.86
C SER A 260 -1.49 -6.48 17.66
N LEU A 261 -2.40 -5.89 16.87
CA LEU A 261 -3.78 -6.36 16.71
C LEU A 261 -4.03 -6.99 15.35
N TYR A 262 -4.02 -6.17 14.30
CA TYR A 262 -4.39 -6.57 12.93
C TYR A 262 -3.58 -5.80 11.89
N ALA A 263 -2.35 -5.40 12.21
CA ALA A 263 -1.55 -4.54 11.33
C ALA A 263 -1.32 -5.11 9.92
N ASN A 264 -1.28 -6.43 9.74
CA ASN A 264 -1.18 -7.05 8.42
C ASN A 264 -2.50 -6.98 7.60
N GLU A 265 -3.61 -6.62 8.23
CA GLU A 265 -4.91 -6.31 7.62
C GLU A 265 -5.13 -4.79 7.47
N ASN A 266 -4.15 -3.96 7.90
CA ASN A 266 -4.20 -2.50 7.80
C ASN A 266 -3.35 -2.04 6.60
N PRO A 267 -3.96 -1.52 5.52
CA PRO A 267 -3.24 -1.12 4.31
C PRO A 267 -2.10 -0.14 4.56
N ASP A 268 -2.31 0.83 5.46
CA ASP A 268 -1.30 1.83 5.74
C ASP A 268 -0.08 1.24 6.48
N SER A 269 -0.27 0.25 7.35
CA SER A 269 0.85 -0.44 8.00
C SER A 269 1.75 -1.15 6.98
N VAL A 270 1.16 -1.80 5.98
CA VAL A 270 1.91 -2.47 4.90
C VAL A 270 2.58 -1.45 3.98
N THR A 271 1.87 -0.37 3.64
CA THR A 271 2.39 0.71 2.79
C THR A 271 3.60 1.39 3.44
N LEU A 272 3.49 1.81 4.70
CA LEU A 272 4.56 2.46 5.43
C LEU A 272 5.74 1.51 5.69
N PHE A 273 5.48 0.22 5.93
CA PHE A 273 6.54 -0.79 6.01
C PHE A 273 7.32 -0.93 4.70
N ALA A 274 6.62 -1.02 3.57
CA ALA A 274 7.26 -1.15 2.26
C ALA A 274 8.08 0.11 1.90
N LEU A 275 7.54 1.29 2.20
CA LEU A 275 8.23 2.58 2.04
C LEU A 275 9.49 2.67 2.92
N ALA A 276 9.38 2.26 4.19
CA ALA A 276 10.50 2.24 5.12
C ALA A 276 11.63 1.33 4.62
N LEU A 277 11.31 0.16 4.06
CA LEU A 277 12.32 -0.76 3.53
C LEU A 277 12.91 -0.31 2.19
N PHE A 278 12.14 0.37 1.34
CA PHE A 278 12.63 1.01 0.13
C PHE A 278 13.69 2.09 0.44
N SER A 279 13.58 2.73 1.59
CA SER A 279 14.44 3.81 2.09
C SER A 279 15.74 3.29 2.73
N LYS A 280 16.58 2.58 1.97
CA LYS A 280 17.73 1.77 2.46
C LYS A 280 18.74 2.49 3.39
N ASN A 281 18.84 3.82 3.32
CA ASN A 281 19.80 4.59 4.11
C ASN A 281 19.32 4.93 5.54
N PHE A 282 18.07 4.59 5.88
CA PHE A 282 17.44 4.97 7.13
C PHE A 282 16.89 3.78 7.89
N TYR A 283 16.84 3.95 9.21
CA TYR A 283 16.26 3.05 10.18
C TYR A 283 14.96 3.65 10.70
N TRP A 284 13.93 2.82 10.82
CA TRP A 284 12.57 3.27 11.10
C TRP A 284 12.00 2.71 12.40
N MET A 285 12.87 2.26 13.32
CA MET A 285 12.47 1.71 14.63
C MET A 285 11.66 2.68 15.49
N THR A 286 11.80 3.98 15.23
CA THR A 286 11.09 5.05 15.92
C THR A 286 10.04 5.72 15.04
N THR A 287 9.74 5.14 13.86
CA THR A 287 8.89 5.72 12.79
C THR A 287 9.38 7.08 12.24
N THR A 288 10.56 7.51 12.70
CA THR A 288 11.28 8.68 12.23
C THR A 288 12.56 8.20 11.56
N ALA A 289 12.96 8.86 10.47
CA ALA A 289 14.17 8.52 9.74
C ALA A 289 15.40 8.73 10.63
N GLU A 290 16.10 7.65 10.99
CA GLU A 290 17.38 7.71 11.69
C GLU A 290 18.49 7.16 10.80
N THR A 291 19.59 7.88 10.71
CA THR A 291 20.84 7.36 10.13
C THR A 291 21.41 6.26 11.02
N LYS A 292 22.29 5.42 10.44
CA LYS A 292 23.02 4.39 11.17
C LYS A 292 23.76 4.96 12.41
N GLN A 293 24.37 6.14 12.27
CA GLN A 293 25.08 6.82 13.36
C GLN A 293 24.15 7.29 14.48
N GLU A 294 22.97 7.80 14.15
CA GLU A 294 21.98 8.23 15.15
C GLU A 294 21.43 7.05 15.94
N VAL A 295 21.11 5.93 15.27
CA VAL A 295 20.73 4.68 15.94
C VAL A 295 21.81 4.21 16.89
N TRP A 296 23.07 4.20 16.45
CA TRP A 296 24.21 3.83 17.28
C TRP A 296 24.31 4.70 18.53
N ASN A 297 24.27 6.03 18.37
CA ASN A 297 24.35 6.98 19.47
C ASN A 297 23.20 6.78 20.47
N ARG A 298 21.98 6.57 19.98
CA ARG A 298 20.80 6.29 20.81
C ARG A 298 20.98 5.00 21.58
N PHE A 299 21.42 3.92 20.92
CA PHE A 299 21.65 2.65 21.61
C PHE A 299 22.77 2.71 22.64
N GLN A 300 23.81 3.54 22.45
CA GLN A 300 24.84 3.73 23.47
C GLN A 300 24.33 4.47 24.71
N SER A 301 23.29 5.30 24.58
CA SER A 301 22.82 6.20 25.62
C SER A 301 22.10 5.51 26.79
N ASP A 302 21.67 4.25 26.64
CA ASP A 302 21.01 3.48 27.68
C ASP A 302 21.40 1.98 27.69
N ALA A 303 21.09 1.29 28.79
CA ALA A 303 21.47 -0.11 29.00
C ALA A 303 20.75 -1.09 28.06
N ASN A 304 19.52 -0.80 27.66
CA ASN A 304 18.75 -1.66 26.76
C ASN A 304 19.33 -1.60 25.34
N GLY A 305 19.67 -0.40 24.88
CA GLY A 305 20.35 -0.16 23.60
C GLY A 305 21.72 -0.83 23.54
N GLN A 306 22.51 -0.77 24.62
CA GLN A 306 23.79 -1.50 24.71
C GLN A 306 23.55 -3.02 24.65
N GLY A 307 22.46 -3.51 25.25
CA GLY A 307 22.01 -4.89 25.09
C GLY A 307 21.75 -5.26 23.63
N ILE A 308 21.08 -4.39 22.87
CA ILE A 308 20.82 -4.60 21.43
C ILE A 308 22.13 -4.60 20.62
N ILE A 309 23.05 -3.65 20.88
CA ILE A 309 24.37 -3.62 20.22
C ILE A 309 25.08 -4.97 20.38
N ASN A 310 25.14 -5.49 21.61
CA ASN A 310 25.78 -6.76 21.91
C ASN A 310 25.05 -7.95 21.29
N ALA A 311 23.71 -7.99 21.39
CA ALA A 311 22.90 -9.09 20.90
C ALA A 311 22.89 -9.22 19.37
N MET A 312 22.89 -8.06 18.68
CA MET A 312 22.92 -7.98 17.22
C MET A 312 24.34 -7.94 16.66
N LYS A 313 25.38 -7.82 17.50
CA LYS A 313 26.79 -7.66 17.10
C LYS A 313 27.02 -6.42 16.22
N LEU A 314 26.37 -5.31 16.56
CA LEU A 314 26.52 -4.05 15.82
C LEU A 314 27.94 -3.50 16.02
N THR A 315 28.55 -3.05 14.94
CA THR A 315 29.80 -2.28 14.98
C THR A 315 29.51 -0.79 14.86
N GLN A 316 30.43 0.04 15.35
CA GLN A 316 30.33 1.48 15.12
C GLN A 316 30.24 1.78 13.61
N PRO A 317 29.30 2.64 13.17
CA PRO A 317 29.04 2.96 11.76
C PRO A 317 30.20 3.59 11.00
#